data_AF-A0A7Z9GD78-F1
#
_entry.id   AF-A0A7Z9GD78-F1
#
_cell.length_a   1.000
_cell.length_b   1.000
_cell.length_c   1.000
_cell.angle_alpha   90.00
_cell.angle_beta   90.00
_cell.angle_gamma   90.00
#
_symmetry.space_group_name_H-M   'P 1'
#
loop_
_entity.id
_entity.type
_entity.pdbx_description
1 polymer ?
#
loop_
_entity_poly.entity_id
_entity_poly.type
_entity_poly.pdbx_seq_one_letter_code
_entity_poly.pdbx_strand_id
1 'polypeptide(L)'
;TIYHHDPPALALRMAEQGVTRLHLVDLDGARQGSAVQQPLIHAMVKAAGIDIQIGGGIRSMDCIASYLDADYAPRWVILGSGRVGLVAQGND
;
A
#
# COMPACT_ATOMS: atom_id res chain seq x y z
N THR A 1 -17.72 10.74 7.97
CA THR A 1 -16.68 9.71 8.12
C THR A 1 -15.83 10.05 9.32
N ILE A 2 -15.52 9.06 10.17
CA ILE A 2 -14.61 9.29 11.31
C ILE A 2 -13.19 9.29 10.76
N TYR A 3 -12.53 10.44 10.80
CA TYR A 3 -11.10 10.54 10.55
C TYR A 3 -10.39 10.30 11.86
N HIS A 4 -9.66 9.18 11.97
CA HIS A 4 -8.77 8.99 13.12
C HIS A 4 -7.63 10.00 13.00
N HIS A 5 -7.40 10.78 14.05
CA HIS A 5 -6.39 11.85 14.04
C HIS A 5 -4.95 11.31 14.00
N ASP A 6 -4.79 10.00 14.21
CA ASP A 6 -3.50 9.31 14.19
C ASP A 6 -3.67 7.91 13.53
N PRO A 7 -3.46 7.80 12.21
CA PRO A 7 -3.55 6.54 11.49
C PRO A 7 -2.59 5.46 11.99
N PRO A 8 -1.31 5.75 12.35
CA PRO A 8 -0.44 4.80 13.03
C PRO A 8 -1.02 4.24 14.34
N ALA A 9 -1.59 5.09 15.20
CA ALA A 9 -2.21 4.61 16.44
C ALA A 9 -3.47 3.76 16.19
N LEU A 10 -4.21 4.01 15.12
CA LEU A 10 -5.29 3.13 14.68
C LEU A 10 -4.75 1.78 14.20
N ALA A 11 -3.70 1.77 13.39
CA ALA A 11 -3.08 0.57 12.86
C ALA A 11 -2.58 -0.36 13.99
N LEU A 12 -1.92 0.20 15.01
CA LEU A 12 -1.50 -0.52 16.20
C LEU A 12 -2.69 -1.14 16.94
N ARG A 13 -3.74 -0.37 17.23
CA ARG A 13 -4.93 -0.89 17.94
C ARG A 13 -5.64 -2.00 17.17
N MET A 14 -5.66 -1.93 15.84
CA MET A 14 -6.21 -3.01 15.01
C MET A 14 -5.37 -4.29 15.18
N ALA A 15 -4.04 -4.18 15.17
CA ALA A 15 -3.15 -5.31 15.42
C ALA A 15 -3.36 -5.92 16.82
N GLU A 16 -3.48 -5.07 17.85
CA GLU A 16 -3.78 -5.51 19.24
C GLU A 16 -5.13 -6.24 19.37
N GLN A 17 -6.07 -5.94 18.47
CA GLN A 17 -7.37 -6.63 18.38
C GLN A 17 -7.32 -7.93 17.57
N GLY A 18 -6.13 -8.37 17.15
CA GLY A 18 -5.92 -9.62 16.42
C GLY A 18 -6.03 -9.49 14.89
N VAL A 19 -6.07 -8.28 14.35
CA VAL A 19 -5.96 -8.07 12.90
C VAL A 19 -4.55 -8.46 12.46
N THR A 20 -4.45 -9.36 11.48
CA THR A 20 -3.17 -9.85 10.97
C THR A 20 -2.76 -9.20 9.66
N ARG A 21 -3.64 -8.39 9.05
CA ARG A 21 -3.37 -7.71 7.79
C ARG A 21 -4.12 -6.38 7.67
N LEU A 22 -3.43 -5.34 7.19
CA LEU A 22 -4.05 -4.07 6.81
C LEU A 22 -4.23 -3.98 5.29
N HIS A 23 -5.44 -3.62 4.87
CA HIS A 23 -5.72 -3.21 3.50
C HIS A 23 -5.69 -1.68 3.43
N LEU A 24 -4.68 -1.14 2.74
CA LEU A 24 -4.44 0.29 2.63
C LEU A 24 -4.66 0.75 1.18
N VAL A 25 -5.30 1.90 1.01
CA VAL A 25 -5.55 2.49 -0.30
C VAL A 25 -5.02 3.92 -0.29
N ASP A 26 -3.94 4.17 -1.04
CA ASP A 26 -3.43 5.51 -1.28
C ASP A 26 -4.31 6.22 -2.33
N LEU A 27 -5.25 7.05 -1.86
CA LEU A 27 -6.17 7.77 -2.74
C LEU A 27 -5.46 8.89 -3.51
N ASP A 28 -4.44 9.51 -2.93
CA ASP A 28 -3.64 10.53 -3.61
C ASP A 28 -2.77 9.89 -4.69
N GLY A 29 -2.19 8.74 -4.37
CA GLY A 29 -1.47 7.92 -5.33
C GLY A 29 -2.37 7.38 -6.44
N ALA A 30 -3.64 7.08 -6.14
CA ALA A 30 -4.60 6.70 -7.16
C ALA A 30 -4.89 7.84 -8.17
N ARG A 31 -4.79 9.09 -7.72
CA ARG A 31 -4.98 10.28 -8.54
C ARG A 31 -3.72 10.66 -9.32
N GLN A 32 -2.55 10.49 -8.71
CA GLN A 32 -1.26 10.93 -9.28
C GLN A 32 -0.52 9.82 -10.07
N GLY A 33 -0.87 8.55 -9.86
CA GLY A 33 -0.23 7.40 -10.52
C GLY A 33 1.09 6.95 -9.88
N SER A 34 1.42 7.43 -8.69
CA SER A 34 2.64 7.11 -7.93
C SER A 34 2.32 6.98 -6.44
N ALA A 35 3.22 6.44 -5.64
CA ALA A 35 3.03 6.31 -4.20
C ALA A 35 3.24 7.65 -3.47
N VAL A 36 2.14 8.35 -3.14
CA VAL A 36 2.17 9.71 -2.58
C VAL A 36 2.19 9.67 -1.05
N GLN A 37 1.38 8.80 -0.44
CA GLN A 37 1.26 8.69 1.01
C GLN A 37 2.25 7.69 1.63
N GLN A 38 3.33 7.38 0.90
CA GLN A 38 4.38 6.43 1.28
C GLN A 38 4.87 6.61 2.73
N PRO A 39 5.22 7.83 3.20
CA PRO A 39 5.71 8.02 4.57
C PRO A 39 4.67 7.69 5.65
N LEU A 40 3.39 8.00 5.39
CA LEU A 40 2.29 7.71 6.31
C LEU A 40 2.03 6.20 6.37
N ILE A 41 2.01 5.54 5.20
CA ILE A 41 1.83 4.09 5.10
C ILE A 41 2.98 3.37 5.85
N HIS A 42 4.22 3.83 5.66
CA HIS A 42 5.38 3.30 6.40
C HIS A 42 5.19 3.40 7.92
N ALA A 43 4.76 4.56 8.42
CA ALA A 43 4.51 4.77 9.84
C ALA A 43 3.42 3.82 10.37
N MET A 44 2.35 3.59 9.60
CA MET A 44 1.30 2.64 9.96
C MET A 44 1.79 1.19 10.00
N VAL A 45 2.57 0.76 8.99
CA VAL A 45 3.15 -0.59 8.93
C VAL A 45 4.08 -0.82 10.12
N LYS A 46 4.96 0.14 10.40
CA LYS A 46 5.91 0.07 11.51
C LYS A 46 5.20 0.02 12.87
N ALA A 47 4.14 0.78 13.03
CA ALA A 47 3.35 0.79 14.27
C ALA A 47 2.59 -0.53 14.48
N ALA A 48 2.01 -1.09 13.42
CA ALA A 48 1.17 -2.28 13.53
C ALA A 48 1.97 -3.60 13.55
N GLY A 49 3.12 -3.67 12.87
CA GLY A 49 3.95 -4.87 12.83
C GLY A 49 3.29 -6.08 12.16
N ILE A 50 2.32 -5.83 11.28
CA ILE A 50 1.52 -6.86 10.59
C ILE A 50 1.62 -6.70 9.08
N ASP A 51 1.22 -7.74 8.36
CA ASP A 51 1.22 -7.76 6.90
C ASP A 51 0.39 -6.62 6.31
N ILE A 52 0.80 -6.11 5.15
CA ILE A 52 0.01 -5.12 4.43
C ILE A 52 -0.28 -5.53 2.99
N GLN A 53 -1.40 -5.02 2.51
CA GLN A 53 -1.80 -5.01 1.13
C GLN A 53 -2.03 -3.56 0.72
N ILE A 54 -1.40 -3.12 -0.37
CA ILE A 54 -1.46 -1.75 -0.84
C ILE A 54 -2.20 -1.63 -2.18
N GLY A 55 -3.14 -0.68 -2.25
CA GLY A 55 -3.77 -0.23 -3.49
C GLY A 55 -3.58 1.28 -3.65
N GLY A 56 -3.86 1.81 -4.84
CA GLY A 56 -3.69 3.24 -5.09
C GLY A 56 -3.57 3.58 -6.57
N GLY A 57 -4.56 3.19 -7.39
CA GLY A 57 -4.61 3.47 -8.82
C GLY A 57 -3.41 2.96 -9.63
N ILE A 58 -2.87 1.82 -9.21
CA ILE A 58 -1.78 1.13 -9.91
C ILE A 58 -2.20 0.76 -11.33
N ARG A 59 -1.55 1.38 -12.31
CA ARG A 59 -1.85 1.28 -13.76
C ARG A 59 -0.62 0.97 -14.62
N SER A 60 0.56 0.87 -14.01
CA SER A 60 1.83 0.60 -14.70
C SER A 60 2.78 -0.18 -13.79
N MET A 61 3.79 -0.81 -14.40
CA MET A 61 4.88 -1.46 -13.66
C MET A 61 5.69 -0.43 -12.86
N ASP A 62 5.88 0.78 -13.36
CA ASP A 62 6.60 1.85 -12.63
C ASP A 62 5.87 2.23 -11.34
N CYS A 63 4.53 2.29 -11.37
CA CYS A 63 3.73 2.52 -10.19
C CYS A 63 3.93 1.38 -9.17
N ILE A 64 3.92 0.12 -9.62
CA ILE A 64 4.21 -1.04 -8.78
C ILE A 64 5.61 -0.92 -8.17
N ALA A 65 6.63 -0.61 -8.97
CA ALA A 65 8.00 -0.42 -8.51
C ALA A 65 8.07 0.66 -7.43
N SER A 66 7.37 1.78 -7.60
CA SER A 66 7.32 2.84 -6.58
C SER A 66 6.76 2.36 -5.23
N TYR A 67 5.85 1.40 -5.21
CA TYR A 67 5.35 0.82 -3.95
C TYR A 67 6.26 -0.29 -3.40
N LEU A 68 7.00 -1.00 -4.25
CA LEU A 68 7.89 -2.09 -3.85
C LEU A 68 9.27 -1.62 -3.38
N ASP A 69 9.79 -0.53 -3.94
CA ASP A 69 11.07 0.09 -3.55
C ASP A 69 10.99 0.81 -2.19
N ALA A 70 9.80 0.92 -1.60
CA ALA A 70 9.62 1.54 -0.30
C ALA A 70 10.11 0.63 0.83
N ASP A 71 10.67 1.23 1.89
CA ASP A 71 11.21 0.53 3.07
C ASP A 71 10.22 -0.41 3.78
N TYR A 72 8.92 -0.31 3.49
CA TYR A 72 7.86 -1.16 4.01
C TYR A 72 7.40 -2.16 2.95
N ALA A 73 8.28 -3.02 2.43
CA ALA A 73 7.99 -3.96 1.34
C ALA A 73 6.58 -4.60 1.42
N PRO A 74 5.58 -4.11 0.65
CA PRO A 74 4.22 -4.61 0.74
C PRO A 74 4.17 -6.02 0.18
N ARG A 75 3.51 -6.93 0.89
CA ARG A 75 3.40 -8.33 0.45
C ARG A 75 2.44 -8.50 -0.72
N TRP A 76 1.46 -7.60 -0.86
CA TRP A 76 0.52 -7.61 -1.98
C TRP A 76 0.25 -6.21 -2.50
N VAL A 77 0.13 -6.12 -3.82
CA VAL A 77 -0.31 -4.93 -4.54
C VAL A 77 -1.67 -5.22 -5.18
N ILE A 78 -2.67 -4.37 -4.89
CA ILE A 78 -4.04 -4.48 -5.42
C ILE A 78 -4.13 -3.72 -6.73
N LEU A 79 -4.50 -4.45 -7.78
CA LEU A 79 -4.84 -3.87 -9.08
C LEU A 79 -6.34 -3.57 -9.12
N GLY A 80 -6.69 -2.31 -9.36
CA GLY A 80 -8.08 -1.87 -9.54
C GLY A 80 -8.54 -2.02 -11.00
N SER A 81 -9.42 -1.12 -11.45
CA SER A 81 -9.96 -1.08 -12.82
C SER A 81 -8.96 -0.67 -13.91
N GLY A 82 -7.70 -0.46 -13.56
CA GLY A 82 -6.63 -0.11 -14.51
C GLY A 82 -6.16 -1.34 -15.29
N ARG A 83 -5.90 -1.17 -16.59
CA ARG A 83 -5.20 -2.19 -17.38
C ARG A 83 -3.71 -2.11 -17.08
N VAL A 84 -3.13 -3.15 -16.50
CA VAL A 84 -1.67 -3.31 -16.43
C VAL A 84 -1.25 -4.15 -17.64
N GLY A 85 -0.46 -3.55 -18.54
CA GLY A 85 0.19 -4.31 -19.60
C GLY A 85 1.30 -5.15 -19.00
N LEU A 86 1.06 -6.45 -18.77
CA LEU A 86 2.16 -7.37 -18.48
C LEU A 86 2.91 -7.65 -19.78
N VAL A 87 4.14 -7.14 -19.89
CA VAL A 87 5.12 -7.70 -20.80
C VAL A 87 5.87 -8.76 -20.00
N ALA A 88 5.63 -10.03 -20.31
CA ALA A 88 6.42 -11.11 -19.74
C ALA A 88 7.87 -10.88 -20.18
N GLN A 89 8.74 -10.49 -19.26
CA GLN A 89 10.18 -10.60 -19.46
C GLN A 89 10.47 -12.10 -19.46
N GLY A 90 10.76 -12.64 -20.64
CA GLY A 90 11.24 -14.01 -20.80
C GLY A 90 12.49 -14.18 -19.95
N ASN A 91 12.47 -15.22 -19.12
CA ASN A 91 13.61 -15.61 -18.32
C ASN A 91 14.52 -16.44 -19.24
N ASP A 92 15.64 -15.85 -19.68
CA ASP A 92 16.78 -16.59 -20.25
C ASP A 92 17.60 -17.23 -19.11
#